data_AF-A0A524E7Z1-F1
#
_entry.id   AF-A0A524E7Z1-F1
#
_cell.length_a   1.000
_cell.length_b   1.000
_cell.length_c   1.000
_cell.angle_alpha   90.00
_cell.angle_beta   90.00
_cell.angle_gamma   90.00
#
_symmetry.space_group_name_H-M   'P 1'
#
loop_
_entity.id
_entity.type
_entity.pdbx_description
1 polymer ?
#
loop_
_entity_poly.entity_id
_entity_poly.type
_entity_poly.pdbx_seq_one_letter_code
_entity_poly.pdbx_strand_id
1 'polypeptide(L)'
;MISLESKKENKGRAQTLFDFEYNQLLTLGLNLIQQGEIESAIRFFQELSLSDLSTNLTYFYLGNLHSICDELEIAIGYFSLAWETNSDAELAARLPVKVLFILASINNPDKEILKLWLNRAKRFIHSYSCDELLVVDYTERLLEKL
;
A
#
# COMPACT_ATOMS: atom_id res chain seq x y z
N MET A 1 -10.89 3.49 41.73
CA MET A 1 -9.58 3.66 41.06
C MET A 1 -9.45 2.54 40.03
N ILE A 2 -9.92 2.78 38.79
CA ILE A 2 -9.79 1.80 37.70
C ILE A 2 -8.30 1.79 37.32
N SER A 3 -7.60 0.68 37.61
CA SER A 3 -6.15 0.58 37.46
C SER A 3 -5.75 0.72 35.99
N LEU A 4 -4.54 1.24 35.74
CA LEU A 4 -3.97 1.40 34.39
C LEU A 4 -3.89 0.06 33.63
N GLU A 5 -3.88 -1.06 34.35
CA GLU A 5 -3.88 -2.42 33.81
C GLU A 5 -5.22 -2.76 33.15
N SER A 6 -6.37 -2.44 33.75
CA SER A 6 -7.67 -2.73 33.14
C SER A 6 -7.93 -1.88 31.89
N LYS A 7 -7.38 -0.66 31.82
CA LYS A 7 -7.39 0.15 30.59
C LYS A 7 -6.50 -0.43 29.48
N LYS A 8 -5.33 -0.98 29.83
CA LYS A 8 -4.43 -1.64 28.86
C LYS A 8 -5.02 -2.95 28.34
N GLU A 9 -5.60 -3.77 29.21
CA GLU A 9 -6.28 -5.00 28.82
C GLU A 9 -7.50 -4.73 27.92
N ASN A 10 -8.30 -3.70 28.24
CA ASN A 10 -9.46 -3.34 27.44
C ASN A 10 -9.05 -2.77 26.06
N LYS A 11 -7.97 -1.96 26.01
CA LYS A 11 -7.39 -1.49 24.74
C LYS A 11 -6.82 -2.64 23.91
N GLY A 12 -6.16 -3.60 24.54
CA GLY A 12 -5.66 -4.81 23.88
C GLY A 12 -6.78 -5.63 23.26
N ARG A 13 -7.84 -5.91 24.01
CA ARG A 13 -9.02 -6.66 23.50
C ARG A 13 -9.74 -5.94 22.37
N ALA A 14 -9.92 -4.61 22.49
CA ALA A 14 -10.53 -3.82 21.43
C ALA A 14 -9.69 -3.84 20.14
N GLN A 15 -8.37 -3.76 20.26
CA GLN A 15 -7.46 -3.91 19.12
C GLN A 15 -7.56 -5.31 18.51
N THR A 16 -7.59 -6.37 19.33
CA THR A 16 -7.71 -7.74 18.81
C THR A 16 -9.04 -7.98 18.09
N LEU A 17 -10.13 -7.37 18.58
CA LEU A 17 -11.43 -7.44 17.91
C LEU A 17 -11.42 -6.69 16.59
N PHE A 18 -10.83 -5.49 16.57
CA PHE A 18 -10.60 -4.71 15.35
C PHE A 18 -9.80 -5.51 14.32
N ASP A 19 -8.67 -6.09 14.72
CA ASP A 19 -7.80 -6.87 13.83
C ASP A 19 -8.55 -8.10 13.28
N PHE A 20 -9.37 -8.76 14.11
CA PHE A 20 -10.18 -9.89 13.69
C PHE A 20 -11.26 -9.50 12.66
N GLU A 21 -11.99 -8.42 12.92
CA GLU A 21 -13.02 -7.92 12.00
C GLU A 21 -12.42 -7.47 10.67
N TYR A 22 -11.30 -6.73 10.73
CA TYR A 22 -10.56 -6.33 9.55
C TYR A 22 -10.11 -7.52 8.71
N ASN A 23 -9.56 -8.57 9.33
CA ASN A 23 -9.11 -9.76 8.62
C ASN A 23 -10.25 -10.52 7.92
N GLN A 24 -11.46 -10.49 8.47
CA GLN A 24 -12.63 -11.07 7.77
C GLN A 24 -13.00 -10.26 6.53
N LEU A 25 -13.09 -8.94 6.67
CA LEU A 25 -13.37 -8.04 5.54
C LEU A 25 -12.29 -8.15 4.46
N LEU A 26 -11.03 -8.25 4.87
CA LEU A 26 -9.90 -8.49 3.99
C LEU A 26 -10.07 -9.79 3.18
N THR A 27 -10.44 -10.87 3.85
CA THR A 27 -10.67 -12.18 3.21
C THR A 27 -11.80 -12.10 2.17
N LEU A 28 -12.88 -11.37 2.46
CA LEU A 28 -13.95 -11.14 1.49
C LEU A 28 -13.47 -10.38 0.26
N GLY A 29 -12.73 -9.29 0.45
CA GLY A 29 -12.15 -8.52 -0.66
C GLY A 29 -11.19 -9.37 -1.51
N LEU A 30 -10.35 -10.19 -0.87
CA LEU A 30 -9.44 -11.11 -1.58
C LEU A 30 -10.19 -12.18 -2.38
N ASN A 31 -11.32 -12.68 -1.88
CA ASN A 31 -12.14 -13.65 -2.61
C ASN A 31 -12.73 -13.04 -3.90
N LEU A 32 -13.17 -11.79 -3.86
CA LEU A 32 -13.64 -11.07 -5.06
C LEU A 32 -12.51 -10.96 -6.10
N ILE A 33 -11.29 -10.64 -5.66
CA ILE A 33 -10.10 -10.59 -6.52
C ILE A 33 -9.83 -11.96 -7.15
N GLN A 34 -9.85 -13.03 -6.36
CA GLN A 34 -9.60 -14.39 -6.85
C GLN A 34 -10.63 -14.86 -7.86
N GLN A 35 -11.87 -14.39 -7.75
CA GLN A 35 -12.95 -14.67 -8.69
C GLN A 35 -12.87 -13.81 -9.96
N GLY A 36 -11.93 -12.85 -10.03
CA GLY A 36 -11.80 -11.92 -11.13
C GLY A 36 -12.84 -10.79 -11.11
N GLU A 37 -13.60 -10.63 -10.03
CA GLU A 37 -14.58 -9.57 -9.86
C GLU A 37 -13.90 -8.25 -9.44
N ILE A 38 -13.05 -7.71 -10.33
CA ILE A 38 -12.20 -6.55 -10.03
C ILE A 38 -13.02 -5.31 -9.66
N GLU A 39 -14.10 -5.01 -10.38
CA GLU A 39 -14.98 -3.87 -10.08
C GLU A 39 -15.68 -4.02 -8.72
N SER A 40 -16.18 -5.23 -8.41
CA SER A 40 -16.78 -5.53 -7.10
C SER A 40 -15.74 -5.35 -5.98
N ALA A 41 -14.51 -5.82 -6.19
CA ALA A 41 -13.42 -5.67 -5.23
C ALA A 41 -13.06 -4.18 -5.01
N ILE A 42 -12.98 -3.38 -6.09
CA ILE A 42 -12.74 -1.94 -5.98
C ILE A 42 -13.82 -1.27 -5.13
N ARG A 43 -15.10 -1.50 -5.44
CA ARG A 43 -16.21 -0.94 -4.66
C ARG A 43 -16.14 -1.36 -3.19
N PHE A 44 -15.87 -2.64 -2.94
CA PHE A 44 -15.75 -3.17 -1.58
C PHE A 44 -14.63 -2.50 -0.79
N PHE A 45 -13.42 -2.41 -1.35
CA PHE A 45 -12.30 -1.76 -0.66
C PHE A 45 -12.48 -0.24 -0.55
N GLN A 46 -13.20 0.40 -1.47
CA GLN A 46 -13.58 1.81 -1.37
C GLN A 46 -14.52 2.03 -0.18
N GLU A 47 -15.56 1.21 -0.02
CA GLU A 47 -16.45 1.25 1.15
C GLU A 47 -15.67 0.99 2.45
N LEU A 48 -14.77 -0.01 2.46
CA LEU A 48 -13.91 -0.29 3.61
C LEU A 48 -13.01 0.90 3.96
N SER A 49 -12.51 1.63 2.95
CA SER A 49 -11.64 2.80 3.16
C SER A 49 -12.34 3.97 3.84
N LEU A 50 -13.68 4.04 3.74
CA LEU A 50 -14.52 5.06 4.37
C LEU A 50 -14.98 4.66 5.79
N SER A 51 -14.69 3.44 6.21
CA SER A 51 -15.06 2.93 7.54
C SER A 51 -13.98 3.20 8.59
N ASP A 52 -14.35 3.09 9.86
CA ASP A 52 -13.40 3.15 10.98
C ASP A 52 -12.39 1.99 10.96
N LEU A 53 -12.65 0.94 10.16
CA LEU A 53 -11.79 -0.23 9.97
C LEU A 53 -10.73 -0.03 8.86
N SER A 54 -10.64 1.17 8.27
CA SER A 54 -9.66 1.47 7.23
C SER A 54 -8.23 1.37 7.76
N THR A 55 -7.35 0.70 7.02
CA THR A 55 -5.92 0.56 7.33
C THR A 55 -5.08 0.84 6.08
N ASN A 56 -3.75 0.92 6.24
CA ASN A 56 -2.82 1.04 5.11
C ASN A 56 -2.98 -0.10 4.08
N LEU A 57 -3.32 -1.32 4.54
CA LEU A 57 -3.58 -2.46 3.66
C LEU A 57 -4.78 -2.21 2.76
N THR A 58 -5.85 -1.56 3.25
CA THR A 58 -7.03 -1.22 2.44
C THR A 58 -6.63 -0.37 1.24
N TYR A 59 -5.83 0.68 1.46
CA TYR A 59 -5.31 1.52 0.38
C TYR A 59 -4.32 0.77 -0.51
N PHE A 60 -3.51 -0.14 0.03
CA PHE A 60 -2.64 -0.99 -0.77
C PHE A 60 -3.43 -1.87 -1.75
N TYR A 61 -4.54 -2.48 -1.31
CA TYR A 61 -5.39 -3.27 -2.20
C TYR A 61 -6.07 -2.41 -3.26
N LEU A 62 -6.56 -1.22 -2.91
CA LEU A 62 -7.06 -0.27 -3.91
C LEU A 62 -5.99 0.09 -4.95
N GLY A 63 -4.76 0.40 -4.51
CA GLY A 63 -3.65 0.67 -5.42
C GLY A 63 -3.36 -0.50 -6.36
N ASN A 64 -3.41 -1.74 -5.86
CA ASN A 64 -3.23 -2.93 -6.70
C ASN A 64 -4.35 -3.12 -7.71
N LEU A 65 -5.60 -2.95 -7.28
CA LEU A 65 -6.78 -3.10 -8.13
C LEU A 65 -6.78 -2.07 -9.27
N HIS A 66 -6.52 -0.80 -8.95
CA HIS A 66 -6.41 0.25 -9.96
C HIS A 66 -5.20 0.04 -10.89
N SER A 67 -4.10 -0.53 -10.38
CA SER A 67 -2.96 -0.93 -11.22
C SER A 67 -3.31 -2.07 -12.18
N ILE A 68 -4.19 -3.00 -11.81
CA ILE A 68 -4.69 -4.06 -12.71
C ILE A 68 -5.56 -3.46 -13.82
N CYS A 69 -6.33 -2.41 -13.50
CA CYS A 69 -7.15 -1.67 -14.46
C CYS A 69 -6.36 -0.69 -15.34
N ASP A 70 -5.03 -0.64 -15.23
CA ASP A 70 -4.16 0.33 -15.92
C ASP A 70 -4.45 1.80 -15.54
N GLU A 71 -5.08 2.03 -14.40
CA GLU A 71 -5.36 3.35 -13.83
C GLU A 71 -4.18 3.80 -12.95
N LEU A 72 -3.01 3.95 -13.57
CA LEU A 72 -1.72 4.04 -12.89
C LEU A 72 -1.60 5.26 -11.97
N GLU A 73 -2.14 6.42 -12.34
CA GLU A 73 -2.13 7.62 -11.50
C GLU A 73 -2.98 7.43 -10.25
N ILE A 74 -4.15 6.79 -10.37
CA ILE A 74 -5.03 6.45 -9.25
C ILE A 74 -4.33 5.44 -8.33
N ALA A 75 -3.68 4.44 -8.91
CA ALA A 75 -2.91 3.45 -8.17
C ALA A 75 -1.80 4.10 -7.32
N ILE A 76 -1.02 5.02 -7.91
CA ILE A 76 0.01 5.78 -7.21
C ILE A 76 -0.59 6.61 -6.06
N GLY A 77 -1.76 7.22 -6.28
CA GLY A 77 -2.49 7.94 -5.23
C GLY A 77 -2.82 7.06 -4.03
N TYR A 78 -3.38 5.87 -4.27
CA TYR A 78 -3.69 4.93 -3.20
C TYR A 78 -2.46 4.36 -2.51
N PHE A 79 -1.38 4.06 -3.25
CA PHE A 79 -0.12 3.67 -2.62
C PHE A 79 0.48 4.78 -1.77
N SER A 80 0.32 6.05 -2.17
CA SER A 80 0.74 7.21 -1.37
C SER A 80 -0.03 7.25 -0.04
N LEU A 81 -1.36 7.06 -0.07
CA LEU A 81 -2.18 6.97 1.14
C LEU A 81 -1.79 5.79 2.04
N ALA A 82 -1.52 4.62 1.45
CA ALA A 82 -1.05 3.45 2.19
C ALA A 82 0.31 3.70 2.87
N TRP A 83 1.21 4.41 2.20
CA TRP A 83 2.50 4.79 2.76
C TRP A 83 2.38 5.81 3.90
N GLU A 84 1.46 6.76 3.80
CA GLU A 84 1.28 7.85 4.78
C GLU A 84 0.56 7.39 6.05
N THR A 85 -0.37 6.43 5.93
CA THR A 85 -1.12 5.86 7.05
C THR A 85 -0.32 4.83 7.87
N ASN A 86 0.91 4.55 7.44
CA ASN A 86 1.96 3.69 7.99
C ASN A 86 1.76 3.12 9.42
N SER A 87 1.06 1.98 9.51
CA SER A 87 0.98 1.14 10.71
C SER A 87 1.77 -0.18 10.62
N ASP A 88 2.26 -0.55 9.41
CA ASP A 88 2.94 -1.81 9.13
C ASP A 88 4.31 -1.57 8.46
N ALA A 89 5.38 -1.99 9.13
CA ALA A 89 6.75 -1.79 8.69
C ALA A 89 7.13 -2.65 7.46
N GLU A 90 6.52 -3.83 7.28
CA GLU A 90 6.84 -4.73 6.17
C GLU A 90 6.19 -4.24 4.87
N LEU A 91 4.91 -3.84 4.95
CA LEU A 91 4.23 -3.20 3.82
C LEU A 91 4.97 -1.94 3.38
N ALA A 92 5.41 -1.12 4.35
CA ALA A 92 6.19 0.07 4.08
C ALA A 92 7.47 -0.25 3.29
N ALA A 93 8.21 -1.30 3.64
CA ALA A 93 9.48 -1.58 2.96
C ALA A 93 9.34 -1.84 1.45
N ARG A 94 8.29 -2.56 1.03
CA ARG A 94 8.09 -2.98 -0.37
C ARG A 94 7.33 -1.97 -1.22
N LEU A 95 6.50 -1.13 -0.61
CA LEU A 95 5.64 -0.21 -1.35
C LEU A 95 6.42 0.79 -2.24
N PRO A 96 7.54 1.40 -1.80
CA PRO A 96 8.29 2.32 -2.65
C PRO A 96 8.77 1.73 -3.97
N VAL A 97 9.33 0.50 -3.97
CA VAL A 97 9.81 -0.12 -5.21
C VAL A 97 8.66 -0.50 -6.13
N LYS A 98 7.49 -0.85 -5.59
CA LYS A 98 6.27 -1.07 -6.38
C LYS A 98 5.81 0.21 -7.09
N VAL A 99 5.82 1.34 -6.39
CA VAL A 99 5.47 2.63 -6.98
C VAL A 99 6.51 3.05 -8.02
N LEU A 100 7.80 2.79 -7.79
CA LEU A 100 8.84 3.03 -8.80
C LEU A 100 8.61 2.23 -10.07
N PHE A 101 8.24 0.96 -9.96
CA PHE A 101 7.93 0.12 -11.12
C PHE A 101 6.84 0.76 -11.99
N ILE A 102 5.76 1.25 -11.36
CA ILE A 102 4.65 1.92 -12.06
C ILE A 102 5.11 3.26 -12.67
N LEU A 103 5.80 4.11 -11.89
CA LEU A 103 6.28 5.40 -12.39
C LEU A 103 7.26 5.23 -13.56
N ALA A 104 8.13 4.23 -13.49
CA ALA A 104 9.10 3.91 -14.52
C ALA A 104 8.46 3.36 -15.80
N SER A 105 7.22 2.86 -15.74
CA SER A 105 6.45 2.41 -16.91
C SER A 105 5.59 3.50 -17.56
N ILE A 106 5.35 4.62 -16.87
CA ILE A 106 4.60 5.76 -17.42
C ILE A 106 5.45 6.50 -18.47
N ASN A 107 4.82 6.97 -19.55
CA ASN A 107 5.48 7.81 -20.53
C ASN A 107 5.72 9.21 -19.96
N ASN A 108 6.98 9.66 -19.88
CA ASN A 108 7.40 10.93 -19.26
C ASN A 108 6.89 11.10 -17.81
N PRO A 109 7.37 10.29 -16.85
CA PRO A 109 6.93 10.40 -15.47
C PRO A 109 7.35 11.74 -14.87
N ASP A 110 6.57 12.24 -13.92
CA ASP A 110 6.92 13.44 -13.16
C ASP A 110 8.23 13.23 -12.41
N LYS A 111 9.23 14.06 -12.73
CA LYS A 111 10.59 13.98 -12.21
C LYS A 111 10.66 14.08 -10.69
N GLU A 112 9.84 14.95 -10.09
CA GLU A 112 9.86 15.17 -8.65
C GLU A 112 9.18 14.02 -7.90
N ILE A 113 8.08 13.49 -8.45
CA ILE A 113 7.43 12.29 -7.91
C ILE A 113 8.36 11.08 -8.01
N LEU A 114 9.01 10.88 -9.16
CA LEU A 114 9.98 9.80 -9.37
C LEU A 114 11.14 9.88 -8.37
N LYS A 115 11.72 11.07 -8.20
CA LYS A 115 12.80 11.34 -7.24
C LYS A 115 12.38 11.09 -5.79
N LEU A 116 11.17 11.52 -5.41
CA LEU A 116 10.61 11.30 -4.08
C LEU A 116 10.53 9.81 -3.76
N TRP A 117 9.96 9.01 -4.67
CA TRP A 117 9.80 7.57 -4.47
C TRP A 117 11.13 6.81 -4.55
N LEU A 118 12.08 7.27 -5.37
CA LEU A 118 13.43 6.72 -5.39
C LEU A 118 14.13 6.88 -4.03
N ASN A 119 14.01 8.06 -3.42
CA ASN A 119 14.55 8.30 -2.09
C ASN A 119 13.88 7.44 -1.02
N ARG A 120 12.56 7.21 -1.13
CA ARG A 120 11.83 6.29 -0.23
C ARG A 120 12.35 4.85 -0.39
N ALA A 121 12.54 4.38 -1.62
CA ALA A 121 13.01 3.03 -1.91
C ALA A 121 14.44 2.77 -1.41
N LYS A 122 15.35 3.75 -1.58
CA LYS A 122 16.74 3.64 -1.11
C LYS A 122 16.87 3.37 0.40
N ARG A 123 15.86 3.73 1.21
CA ARG A 123 15.83 3.43 2.66
C ARG A 123 15.74 1.94 2.97
N PHE A 124 15.24 1.13 2.03
CA PHE A 124 15.01 -0.31 2.19
C PHE A 124 15.82 -1.16 1.21
N ILE A 125 16.86 -0.61 0.60
CA ILE A 125 17.66 -1.29 -0.43
C ILE A 125 18.24 -2.64 0.05
N HIS A 126 18.50 -2.77 1.35
CA HIS A 126 19.04 -3.98 1.98
C HIS A 126 18.01 -5.11 2.10
N SER A 127 16.71 -4.81 1.99
CA SER A 127 15.63 -5.80 2.06
C SER A 127 15.11 -6.22 0.69
N TYR A 128 15.62 -5.61 -0.38
CA TYR A 128 15.16 -5.87 -1.75
C TYR A 128 15.81 -7.08 -2.38
N SER A 129 15.00 -7.82 -3.13
CA SER A 129 15.44 -8.84 -4.07
C SER A 129 16.23 -8.23 -5.23
N CYS A 130 16.93 -9.07 -6.00
CA CYS A 130 17.67 -8.61 -7.17
C CYS A 130 16.78 -7.86 -8.19
N ASP A 131 15.56 -8.34 -8.43
CA ASP A 131 14.63 -7.72 -9.38
C ASP A 131 14.16 -6.35 -8.91
N GLU A 132 13.91 -6.20 -7.61
CA GLU A 132 13.57 -4.90 -7.00
C GLU A 132 14.75 -3.92 -7.07
N LEU A 133 15.99 -4.41 -6.88
CA LEU A 133 17.19 -3.58 -7.05
C LEU A 133 17.38 -3.10 -8.50
N LEU A 134 17.01 -3.92 -9.49
CA LEU A 134 17.04 -3.52 -10.90
C LEU A 134 16.06 -2.38 -11.17
N VAL A 135 14.85 -2.41 -10.57
CA VAL A 135 13.88 -1.30 -10.68
C VAL A 135 14.48 -0.01 -10.11
N VAL A 136 15.16 -0.08 -8.97
CA VAL A 136 15.81 1.08 -8.34
C VAL A 136 16.93 1.64 -9.24
N ASP A 137 17.83 0.79 -9.75
CA ASP A 137 18.92 1.23 -10.65
C ASP A 137 18.39 1.81 -11.96
N TYR A 138 17.41 1.16 -12.58
CA TYR A 138 16.77 1.66 -13.80
C TYR A 138 16.13 3.03 -13.58
N THR A 139 15.39 3.18 -12.48
CA THR A 139 14.74 4.45 -12.10
C THR A 139 15.77 5.57 -11.91
N GLU A 140 16.91 5.28 -11.27
CA GLU A 140 17.98 6.25 -11.06
C GLU A 140 18.54 6.76 -12.40
N ARG A 141 18.81 5.85 -13.35
CA ARG A 141 19.25 6.22 -14.70
C ARG A 141 18.19 6.95 -15.51
N LEU A 142 16.91 6.63 -15.29
CA LEU A 142 15.80 7.32 -15.93
C LEU A 142 15.74 8.77 -15.46
N LEU A 143 15.88 9.00 -14.14
CA LEU A 143 15.85 10.32 -13.54
C LEU A 143 16.97 11.25 -14.04
N GLU A 144 18.14 10.70 -14.36
CA GLU A 144 19.26 11.44 -14.97
C GLU A 144 18.96 11.95 -16.39
N LYS A 145 17.99 11.36 -17.08
CA LYS A 145 17.64 11.66 -18.48
C LYS A 145 16.42 12.59 -18.62
N LEU A 146 15.63 12.76 -17.56
CA LEU A 146 14.48 13.67 -17.47
C LEU A 146 14.94 15.09 -17.13
#